data_AF-A0A1W1W7P8-F1
#
_entry.id   AF-A0A1W1W7P8-F1
#
_cell.length_a   1.000
_cell.length_b   1.000
_cell.length_c   1.000
_cell.angle_alpha   90.00
_cell.angle_beta   90.00
_cell.angle_gamma   90.00
#
_symmetry.space_group_name_H-M   'P 1'
#
loop_
_entity.id
_entity.type
_entity.pdbx_description
1 polymer ?
#
loop_
_entity_poly.entity_id
_entity_poly.type
_entity_poly.pdbx_seq_one_letter_code
_entity_poly.pdbx_strand_id
1 'polypeptide(L)'
;MDWTFDATEVQWMTERLTHFWDRRLVGIAPIGFPAYGRVFHPAYAEDGTPVRWATVAAQHDLPMTATSAFDQLLLPHHLPPGRDAWRGNPPRPGTLDTPQAEHLIEILRCYTKTPDAITFALWDGLGWDGAVRVRLGHPPEPVPDPIPPTVRQGPRMRIPGRDYLVYRGAVEDALHWIPTHHQTPHYWWPQDHAWAVAGDVDLPWSIVAGAADLISQLATDPILEVLPIAVDAVMDPEPAWVTAAIAQAVDDLLHHGTAAIETVRGRAVFRLDPSRCWLDSGFGSRTRLLPESPSRPLVDQLRSAIHRGIVAQLNLY
;
A
#
# COMPACT_ATOMS: atom_id res chain seq x y z
N MET A 1 -3.20 -13.40 -21.36
CA MET A 1 -3.22 -14.04 -20.03
C MET A 1 -3.39 -15.56 -20.09
N ASP A 2 -2.48 -16.29 -19.44
CA ASP A 2 -2.47 -17.75 -19.27
C ASP A 2 -2.21 -18.12 -17.80
N TRP A 3 -3.03 -18.99 -17.21
CA TRP A 3 -2.94 -19.40 -15.80
C TRP A 3 -1.96 -20.55 -15.57
N THR A 4 -0.78 -20.46 -16.17
CA THR A 4 0.27 -21.47 -16.02
C THR A 4 1.15 -21.15 -14.81
N PHE A 5 1.21 -22.09 -13.87
CA PHE A 5 2.10 -22.01 -12.71
C PHE A 5 3.48 -22.59 -13.04
N ASP A 6 4.48 -21.72 -13.15
CA ASP A 6 5.87 -22.12 -13.29
C ASP A 6 6.57 -22.10 -11.92
N ALA A 7 6.84 -23.29 -11.37
CA ALA A 7 7.47 -23.41 -10.06
C ALA A 7 8.89 -22.82 -10.03
N THR A 8 9.62 -22.83 -11.15
CA THR A 8 10.98 -22.31 -11.23
C THR A 8 10.98 -20.78 -11.13
N GLU A 9 10.07 -20.13 -11.86
CA GLU A 9 9.91 -18.67 -11.79
C GLU A 9 9.43 -18.20 -10.42
N VAL A 10 8.47 -18.92 -9.84
CA VAL A 10 7.98 -18.62 -8.49
C VAL A 10 9.09 -18.80 -7.45
N GLN A 11 9.88 -19.86 -7.55
CA GLN A 11 11.01 -20.09 -6.66
C GLN A 11 12.07 -18.98 -6.81
N TRP A 12 12.40 -18.59 -8.04
CA TRP A 12 13.35 -17.50 -8.30
C TRP A 12 12.95 -16.21 -7.57
N MET A 13 11.66 -15.86 -7.62
CA MET A 13 11.11 -14.68 -6.95
C MET A 13 11.12 -14.85 -5.42
N THR A 14 10.57 -15.94 -4.90
CA THR A 14 10.38 -16.10 -3.44
C THR A 14 11.70 -16.23 -2.68
N GLU A 15 12.74 -16.81 -3.28
CA GLU A 15 14.10 -16.88 -2.67
C GLU A 15 14.77 -15.51 -2.54
N ARG A 16 14.32 -14.53 -3.34
CA ARG A 16 14.87 -13.16 -3.37
C ARG A 16 14.04 -12.16 -2.56
N LEU A 17 12.79 -12.49 -2.25
CA LEU A 17 12.01 -11.76 -1.28
C LEU A 17 12.50 -12.15 0.12
N THR A 18 13.42 -11.33 0.62
CA THR A 18 14.05 -11.54 1.93
C THR A 18 13.54 -10.46 2.89
N HIS A 19 13.86 -10.59 4.18
CA HIS A 19 13.65 -9.50 5.15
C HIS A 19 12.19 -9.14 5.45
N PHE A 20 11.25 -10.08 5.26
CA PHE A 20 9.89 -9.91 5.76
C PHE A 20 9.90 -9.47 7.24
N TRP A 21 9.08 -8.48 7.57
CA TRP A 21 8.86 -7.93 8.92
C TRP A 21 9.93 -6.98 9.48
N ASP A 22 11.01 -6.67 8.77
CA ASP A 22 12.10 -5.82 9.30
C ASP A 22 11.99 -4.30 8.99
N ARG A 23 10.80 -3.86 8.54
CA ARG A 23 10.47 -2.48 8.13
C ARG A 23 11.27 -1.93 6.93
N ARG A 24 12.13 -2.72 6.28
CA ARG A 24 12.80 -2.28 5.06
C ARG A 24 11.83 -2.22 3.89
N LEU A 25 11.91 -1.13 3.13
CA LEU A 25 11.04 -0.89 1.99
C LEU A 25 11.30 -1.88 0.85
N VAL A 26 12.58 -2.18 0.60
CA VAL A 26 12.96 -3.14 -0.44
C VAL A 26 12.75 -4.60 0.01
N GLY A 27 12.37 -4.85 1.27
CA GLY A 27 11.95 -6.19 1.72
C GLY A 27 10.70 -6.72 0.99
N ILE A 28 9.95 -5.84 0.30
CA ILE A 28 8.85 -6.25 -0.58
C ILE A 28 9.32 -6.60 -1.99
N ALA A 29 10.54 -6.26 -2.41
CA ALA A 29 11.03 -6.47 -3.77
C ALA A 29 12.17 -7.52 -3.79
N PRO A 30 12.35 -8.25 -4.91
CA PRO A 30 13.43 -9.22 -5.01
C PRO A 30 14.80 -8.54 -4.92
N ILE A 31 15.70 -9.08 -4.09
CA ILE A 31 17.10 -8.65 -4.03
C ILE A 31 17.89 -9.10 -5.29
N GLY A 32 19.03 -8.46 -5.54
CA GLY A 32 19.98 -8.85 -6.58
C GLY A 32 19.97 -8.01 -7.85
N PHE A 33 19.20 -6.92 -7.88
CA PHE A 33 19.22 -5.96 -8.98
C PHE A 33 20.26 -4.84 -8.76
N PRO A 34 20.81 -4.26 -9.83
CA PRO A 34 21.75 -3.13 -9.73
C PRO A 34 21.17 -1.89 -9.04
N ALA A 35 19.88 -1.60 -9.22
CA ALA A 35 19.22 -0.41 -8.69
C ALA A 35 17.73 -0.65 -8.39
N TYR A 36 17.19 0.21 -7.51
CA TYR A 36 15.79 0.20 -7.08
C TYR A 36 15.23 1.61 -7.10
N GLY A 37 13.97 1.74 -7.52
CA GLY A 37 13.20 2.98 -7.49
C GLY A 37 11.86 2.76 -6.81
N ARG A 38 11.47 3.66 -5.92
CA ARG A 38 10.14 3.67 -5.32
C ARG A 38 9.22 4.55 -6.13
N VAL A 39 8.21 3.95 -6.75
CA VAL A 39 7.15 4.61 -7.50
C VAL A 39 6.05 5.00 -6.52
N PHE A 40 5.83 6.29 -6.37
CA PHE A 40 4.77 6.85 -5.54
C PHE A 40 3.49 6.94 -6.36
N HIS A 41 2.42 6.28 -5.89
CA HIS A 41 1.12 6.35 -6.55
C HIS A 41 0.50 7.73 -6.31
N PRO A 42 -0.18 8.34 -7.29
CA PRO A 42 -0.72 9.68 -7.13
C PRO A 42 -1.81 9.70 -6.07
N ALA A 43 -1.81 10.76 -5.28
CA ALA A 43 -3.03 11.19 -4.60
C ALA A 43 -3.94 11.88 -5.63
N TYR A 44 -5.15 12.24 -5.22
CA TYR A 44 -6.11 12.89 -6.10
C TYR A 44 -6.71 14.11 -5.41
N ALA A 45 -6.73 15.25 -6.09
CA ALA A 45 -7.48 16.42 -5.65
C ALA A 45 -9.00 16.13 -5.67
N GLU A 46 -9.80 17.00 -5.06
CA GLU A 46 -11.27 16.84 -5.02
C GLU A 46 -11.91 16.87 -6.41
N ASP A 47 -11.27 17.52 -7.38
CA ASP A 47 -11.71 17.58 -8.78
C ASP A 47 -11.26 16.36 -9.62
N GLY A 48 -10.55 15.40 -9.01
CA GLY A 48 -10.03 14.20 -9.68
C GLY A 48 -8.70 14.40 -10.40
N THR A 49 -8.04 15.54 -10.25
CA THR A 49 -6.69 15.76 -10.79
C THR A 49 -5.66 14.93 -9.99
N PRO A 50 -4.76 14.18 -10.63
CA PRO A 50 -3.69 13.47 -9.93
C PRO A 50 -2.69 14.46 -9.31
N VAL A 51 -2.27 14.18 -8.07
CA VAL A 51 -1.37 15.00 -7.27
C VAL A 51 -0.18 14.17 -6.81
N ARG A 52 1.02 14.69 -7.11
CA ARG A 52 2.29 14.13 -6.65
C ARG A 52 2.47 14.30 -5.14
N TRP A 53 3.11 13.34 -4.49
CA TRP A 53 3.48 13.40 -3.08
C TRP A 53 4.35 14.63 -2.80
N ALA A 54 5.27 14.98 -3.70
CA ALA A 54 6.11 16.16 -3.56
C ALA A 54 5.31 17.45 -3.50
N THR A 55 4.18 17.51 -4.23
CA THR A 55 3.26 18.67 -4.18
C THR A 55 2.59 18.77 -2.81
N VAL A 56 2.14 17.65 -2.25
CA VAL A 56 1.55 17.60 -0.90
C VAL A 56 2.58 17.98 0.16
N ALA A 57 3.79 17.43 0.08
CA ALA A 57 4.90 17.75 0.97
C ALA A 57 5.26 19.24 0.94
N ALA A 58 5.41 19.81 -0.27
CA ALA A 58 5.71 21.22 -0.47
C ALA A 58 4.58 22.15 0.02
N GLN A 59 3.32 21.70 -0.03
CA GLN A 59 2.20 22.46 0.54
C GLN A 59 2.36 22.64 2.06
N HIS A 60 2.83 21.59 2.74
CA HIS A 60 3.00 21.54 4.19
C HIS A 60 4.41 21.92 4.69
N ASP A 61 5.31 22.33 3.80
CA ASP A 61 6.73 22.61 4.12
C ASP A 61 7.44 21.41 4.77
N LEU A 62 7.10 20.20 4.29
CA LEU A 62 7.71 18.95 4.71
C LEU A 62 8.72 18.47 3.65
N PRO A 63 9.85 17.89 4.06
CA PRO A 63 10.72 17.20 3.13
C PRO A 63 10.03 15.95 2.58
N MET A 64 10.31 15.61 1.32
CA MET A 64 9.96 14.32 0.74
C MET A 64 11.23 13.57 0.38
N THR A 65 11.30 12.31 0.80
CA THR A 65 12.40 11.38 0.53
C THR A 65 11.86 10.07 -0.04
N ALA A 66 12.75 9.18 -0.48
CA ALA A 66 12.38 7.83 -0.89
C ALA A 66 11.75 7.00 0.23
N THR A 67 11.88 7.42 1.50
CA THR A 67 11.41 6.73 2.70
C THR A 67 10.19 7.39 3.33
N SER A 68 9.63 8.44 2.73
CA SER A 68 8.44 9.11 3.27
C SER A 68 7.18 8.24 3.18
N ALA A 69 6.25 8.42 4.13
CA ALA A 69 4.92 7.81 4.10
C ALA A 69 3.85 8.88 3.90
N PHE A 70 2.81 8.60 3.10
CA PHE A 70 1.87 9.63 2.66
C PHE A 70 1.04 10.22 3.81
N ASP A 71 0.58 9.38 4.73
CA ASP A 71 -0.11 9.77 5.96
C ASP A 71 0.71 10.74 6.81
N GLN A 72 2.04 10.59 6.84
CA GLN A 72 2.92 11.52 7.54
C GLN A 72 2.97 12.87 6.84
N LEU A 73 2.93 12.89 5.50
CA LEU A 73 2.81 14.15 4.73
C LEU A 73 1.48 14.85 4.97
N LEU A 74 0.44 14.14 5.39
CA LEU A 74 -0.87 14.71 5.73
C LEU A 74 -1.00 15.17 7.19
N LEU A 75 -0.02 14.84 8.04
CA LEU A 75 0.00 15.15 9.48
C LEU A 75 1.20 16.03 9.87
N PRO A 76 1.39 17.22 9.27
CA PRO A 76 2.37 18.16 9.79
C PRO A 76 1.95 18.62 11.19
N HIS A 77 2.93 18.90 12.06
CA HIS A 77 2.64 19.40 13.40
C HIS A 77 1.96 20.77 13.34
N HIS A 78 2.43 21.63 12.43
CA HIS A 78 1.92 22.97 12.18
C HIS A 78 1.88 23.24 10.68
N LEU A 79 0.93 24.07 10.24
CA LEU A 79 0.89 24.54 8.85
C LEU A 79 1.70 25.84 8.71
N PRO A 80 2.30 26.09 7.53
CA PRO A 80 2.84 27.39 7.20
C PRO A 80 1.77 28.50 7.31
N PRO A 81 2.12 29.72 7.73
CA PRO A 81 1.16 30.82 7.86
C PRO A 81 0.38 31.06 6.55
N GLY A 82 -0.94 31.18 6.66
CA GLY A 82 -1.82 31.44 5.52
C GLY A 82 -2.03 30.24 4.59
N ARG A 83 -1.62 29.03 4.98
CA ARG A 83 -1.90 27.79 4.24
C ARG A 83 -2.88 26.91 4.98
N ASP A 84 -3.75 26.28 4.20
CA ASP A 84 -4.65 25.23 4.67
C ASP A 84 -4.02 23.84 4.50
N ALA A 85 -4.45 22.89 5.34
CA ALA A 85 -4.11 21.49 5.15
C ALA A 85 -4.63 21.01 3.79
N TRP A 86 -3.81 20.25 3.06
CA TRP A 86 -4.17 19.68 1.78
C TRP A 86 -5.43 18.81 1.90
N ARG A 87 -6.41 18.97 1.01
CA ARG A 87 -7.63 18.14 0.97
C ARG A 87 -7.73 17.45 -0.38
N GLY A 88 -8.09 16.18 -0.33
CA GLY A 88 -8.16 15.29 -1.48
C GLY A 88 -8.22 13.83 -1.03
N ASN A 89 -8.22 12.94 -2.00
CA ASN A 89 -8.18 11.49 -1.79
C ASN A 89 -6.72 11.02 -1.75
N PRO A 90 -6.31 10.32 -0.69
CA PRO A 90 -4.98 9.72 -0.63
C PRO A 90 -4.78 8.68 -1.75
N PRO A 91 -3.53 8.32 -2.09
CA PRO A 91 -3.27 7.30 -3.08
C PRO A 91 -3.89 5.98 -2.65
N ARG A 92 -4.53 5.31 -3.61
CA ARG A 92 -5.20 4.04 -3.35
C ARG A 92 -4.17 2.95 -3.06
N PRO A 93 -4.23 2.27 -1.90
CA PRO A 93 -3.35 1.14 -1.64
C PRO A 93 -3.64 -0.05 -2.56
N GLY A 94 -2.61 -0.84 -2.83
CA GLY A 94 -2.75 -2.18 -3.41
C GLY A 94 -2.87 -2.26 -4.92
N THR A 95 -2.95 -1.14 -5.63
CA THR A 95 -3.00 -1.13 -7.10
C THR A 95 -2.22 0.07 -7.62
N LEU A 96 -1.47 -0.12 -8.71
CA LEU A 96 -0.92 1.01 -9.45
C LEU A 96 -2.07 1.83 -10.06
N ASP A 97 -1.85 3.14 -10.13
CA ASP A 97 -2.73 4.06 -10.85
C ASP A 97 -2.71 3.76 -12.35
N THR A 98 -3.85 3.85 -13.04
CA THR A 98 -3.99 3.41 -14.43
C THR A 98 -3.03 4.15 -15.38
N PRO A 99 -3.01 5.50 -15.44
CA PRO A 99 -2.00 6.24 -16.20
C PRO A 99 -0.56 5.86 -15.88
N GLN A 100 -0.23 5.68 -14.60
CA GLN A 100 1.12 5.26 -14.20
C GLN A 100 1.44 3.84 -14.66
N ALA A 101 0.49 2.90 -14.56
CA ALA A 101 0.67 1.52 -14.99
C ALA A 101 0.89 1.42 -16.50
N GLU A 102 0.07 2.11 -17.28
CA GLU A 102 0.21 2.21 -18.74
C GLU A 102 1.60 2.74 -19.12
N HIS A 103 2.02 3.86 -18.52
CA HIS A 103 3.30 4.46 -18.85
C HIS A 103 4.50 3.63 -18.36
N LEU A 104 4.38 3.01 -17.18
CA LEU A 104 5.41 2.11 -16.67
C LEU A 104 5.61 0.90 -17.60
N ILE A 105 4.54 0.35 -18.17
CA ILE A 105 4.62 -0.74 -19.15
C ILE A 105 5.38 -0.31 -20.41
N GLU A 106 5.11 0.88 -20.95
CA GLU A 106 5.82 1.43 -22.11
C GLU A 106 7.33 1.45 -21.89
N ILE A 107 7.77 1.91 -20.71
CA ILE A 107 9.18 1.96 -20.34
C ILE A 107 9.73 0.55 -20.14
N LEU A 108 9.10 -0.27 -19.28
CA LEU A 108 9.61 -1.61 -18.91
C LEU A 108 9.76 -2.54 -20.11
N ARG A 109 8.89 -2.42 -21.12
CA ARG A 109 8.98 -3.16 -22.37
C ARG A 109 10.33 -3.00 -23.07
N CYS A 110 10.93 -1.81 -22.99
CA CYS A 110 12.22 -1.52 -23.61
C CYS A 110 13.42 -2.08 -22.83
N TYR A 111 13.21 -2.52 -21.58
CA TYR A 111 14.25 -3.02 -20.68
C TYR A 111 14.21 -4.54 -20.49
N THR A 112 13.51 -5.28 -21.35
CA THR A 112 13.51 -6.74 -21.37
C THR A 112 13.60 -7.27 -22.80
N LYS A 113 14.23 -8.43 -22.98
CA LYS A 113 14.23 -9.19 -24.24
C LYS A 113 13.01 -10.09 -24.38
N THR A 114 12.22 -10.23 -23.32
CA THR A 114 11.07 -11.13 -23.25
C THR A 114 9.79 -10.40 -22.82
N PRO A 115 9.37 -9.33 -23.53
CA PRO A 115 8.18 -8.56 -23.16
C PRO A 115 6.87 -9.36 -23.28
N ASP A 116 6.86 -10.43 -24.08
CA ASP A 116 5.70 -11.32 -24.26
C ASP A 116 5.68 -12.50 -23.26
N ALA A 117 6.65 -12.56 -22.33
CA ALA A 117 6.78 -13.64 -21.35
C ALA A 117 7.03 -13.06 -19.94
N ILE A 118 6.00 -12.41 -19.41
CA ILE A 118 5.96 -11.86 -18.05
C ILE A 118 5.20 -12.83 -17.15
N THR A 119 5.72 -13.04 -15.94
CA THR A 119 5.01 -13.71 -14.84
C THR A 119 4.40 -12.65 -13.94
N PHE A 120 3.16 -12.85 -13.53
CA PHE A 120 2.38 -11.95 -12.68
C PHE A 120 1.91 -12.70 -11.43
N ALA A 121 1.89 -12.02 -10.28
CA ALA A 121 1.33 -12.53 -9.05
C ALA A 121 0.21 -11.60 -8.53
N LEU A 122 -0.98 -12.15 -8.35
CA LEU A 122 -2.18 -11.47 -7.88
C LEU A 122 -2.60 -12.03 -6.53
N TRP A 123 -2.82 -11.16 -5.54
CA TRP A 123 -3.16 -11.62 -4.19
C TRP A 123 -4.47 -12.41 -4.18
N ASP A 124 -4.44 -13.62 -3.62
CA ASP A 124 -5.62 -14.50 -3.55
C ASP A 124 -6.68 -13.99 -2.55
N GLY A 125 -6.33 -13.02 -1.70
CA GLY A 125 -7.21 -12.45 -0.69
C GLY A 125 -8.06 -11.25 -1.13
N LEU A 126 -8.12 -10.93 -2.42
CA LEU A 126 -8.92 -9.81 -2.96
C LEU A 126 -10.44 -9.96 -2.78
N GLY A 127 -10.91 -11.13 -2.32
CA GLY A 127 -12.32 -11.37 -1.98
C GLY A 127 -13.25 -11.55 -3.18
N TRP A 128 -12.71 -11.87 -4.36
CA TRP A 128 -13.50 -12.02 -5.58
C TRP A 128 -14.30 -13.32 -5.66
N ASP A 129 -13.92 -14.35 -4.90
CA ASP A 129 -14.53 -15.68 -4.86
C ASP A 129 -15.90 -15.73 -4.15
N GLY A 130 -16.26 -14.68 -3.42
CA GLY A 130 -17.53 -14.55 -2.70
C GLY A 130 -18.20 -13.19 -2.86
N ALA A 131 -17.82 -12.42 -3.87
CA ALA A 131 -18.29 -11.04 -4.03
C ALA A 131 -19.81 -10.99 -4.29
N VAL A 132 -20.48 -10.03 -3.64
CA VAL A 132 -21.92 -9.78 -3.80
C VAL A 132 -22.13 -8.33 -4.20
N ARG A 133 -22.88 -8.12 -5.28
CA ARG A 133 -23.28 -6.80 -5.76
C ARG A 133 -24.57 -6.37 -5.07
N VAL A 134 -24.54 -5.20 -4.44
CA VAL A 134 -25.72 -4.59 -3.83
C VAL A 134 -26.10 -3.35 -4.64
N ARG A 135 -27.37 -3.25 -5.01
CA ARG A 135 -27.95 -2.07 -5.66
C ARG A 135 -29.17 -1.63 -4.86
N LEU A 136 -29.31 -0.32 -4.65
CA LEU A 136 -30.43 0.22 -3.88
C LEU A 136 -31.76 -0.19 -4.54
N GLY A 137 -32.67 -0.79 -3.77
CA GLY A 137 -33.96 -1.26 -4.25
C GLY A 137 -33.94 -2.64 -4.94
N HIS A 138 -32.79 -3.31 -4.99
CA HIS A 138 -32.64 -4.65 -5.56
C HIS A 138 -32.09 -5.65 -4.52
N PRO A 139 -32.44 -6.94 -4.62
CA PRO A 139 -31.82 -7.96 -3.79
C PRO A 139 -30.30 -8.05 -4.08
N PRO A 140 -29.48 -8.45 -3.10
CA PRO A 140 -28.06 -8.72 -3.34
C PRO A 140 -27.87 -9.83 -4.36
N GLU A 141 -26.97 -9.63 -5.32
CA GLU A 141 -26.70 -10.57 -6.41
C GLU A 141 -25.24 -11.08 -6.35
N PRO A 142 -24.99 -12.40 -6.39
CA PRO A 142 -23.63 -12.92 -6.49
C PRO A 142 -22.91 -12.43 -7.75
N VAL A 143 -21.67 -11.98 -7.59
CA VAL A 143 -20.77 -11.70 -8.72
C VAL A 143 -19.99 -12.97 -9.02
N PRO A 144 -19.97 -13.45 -10.28
CA PRO A 144 -19.16 -14.61 -10.64
C PRO A 144 -17.69 -14.36 -10.33
N ASP A 145 -17.03 -15.34 -9.71
CA ASP A 145 -15.58 -15.32 -9.53
C ASP A 145 -14.90 -15.28 -10.89
N PRO A 146 -14.07 -14.25 -11.19
CA PRO A 146 -13.37 -14.18 -12.46
C PRO A 146 -12.21 -15.20 -12.56
N ILE A 147 -11.82 -15.83 -11.45
CA ILE A 147 -10.73 -16.79 -11.41
C ILE A 147 -11.28 -18.20 -11.61
N PRO A 148 -10.74 -18.99 -12.57
CA PRO A 148 -11.22 -20.35 -12.80
C PRO A 148 -11.07 -21.25 -11.56
N PRO A 149 -12.01 -22.18 -11.30
CA PRO A 149 -11.92 -23.08 -10.15
C PRO A 149 -10.63 -23.90 -10.09
N THR A 150 -10.09 -24.30 -11.24
CA THR A 150 -8.81 -25.03 -11.33
C THR A 150 -7.63 -24.19 -10.84
N VAL A 151 -7.67 -22.88 -11.06
CA VAL A 151 -6.67 -21.93 -10.57
C VAL A 151 -6.86 -21.71 -9.08
N ARG A 152 -8.11 -21.54 -8.61
CA ARG A 152 -8.42 -21.43 -7.17
C ARG A 152 -7.96 -22.66 -6.37
N GLN A 153 -8.05 -23.85 -6.95
CA GLN A 153 -7.58 -25.09 -6.32
C GLN A 153 -6.10 -25.42 -6.62
N GLY A 154 -5.45 -24.59 -7.42
CA GLY A 154 -4.10 -24.79 -7.89
C GLY A 154 -3.01 -24.32 -6.89
N PRO A 155 -1.74 -24.45 -7.30
CA PRO A 155 -0.61 -23.96 -6.52
C PRO A 155 -0.62 -22.43 -6.33
N ARG A 156 0.20 -21.95 -5.40
CA ARG A 156 0.34 -20.53 -5.03
C ARG A 156 1.81 -20.13 -4.95
N MET A 157 2.10 -18.90 -5.33
CA MET A 157 3.31 -18.24 -4.86
C MET A 157 3.03 -17.81 -3.42
N ARG A 158 3.81 -18.34 -2.47
CA ARG A 158 3.60 -18.11 -1.04
C ARG A 158 4.72 -17.27 -0.48
N ILE A 159 4.35 -16.23 0.26
CA ILE A 159 5.27 -15.43 1.08
C ILE A 159 4.66 -15.30 2.49
N PRO A 160 5.41 -14.90 3.52
CA PRO A 160 4.87 -14.73 4.86
C PRO A 160 3.62 -13.85 4.87
N GLY A 161 2.48 -14.43 5.27
CA GLY A 161 1.20 -13.72 5.41
C GLY A 161 0.41 -13.48 4.12
N ARG A 162 0.88 -13.93 2.95
CA ARG A 162 0.20 -13.72 1.66
C ARG A 162 0.39 -14.91 0.71
N ASP A 163 -0.70 -15.29 0.05
CA ASP A 163 -0.70 -16.25 -1.06
C ASP A 163 -1.13 -15.53 -2.34
N TYR A 164 -0.45 -15.83 -3.45
CA TYR A 164 -0.71 -15.22 -4.75
C TYR A 164 -1.06 -16.27 -5.79
N LEU A 165 -2.08 -15.95 -6.58
CA LEU A 165 -2.39 -16.56 -7.86
C LEU A 165 -1.33 -16.13 -8.87
N VAL A 166 -0.84 -17.06 -9.68
CA VAL A 166 0.20 -16.78 -10.68
C VAL A 166 -0.37 -16.98 -12.07
N TYR A 167 -0.10 -16.03 -12.96
CA TYR A 167 -0.41 -16.12 -14.38
C TYR A 167 0.73 -15.54 -15.21
N ARG A 168 0.69 -15.82 -16.52
CA ARG A 168 1.69 -15.36 -17.48
C ARG A 168 1.04 -14.64 -18.65
N GLY A 169 1.82 -13.82 -19.34
CA GLY A 169 1.32 -13.05 -20.45
C GLY A 169 2.34 -12.07 -21.03
N ALA A 170 1.87 -11.21 -21.91
CA ALA A 170 2.65 -10.06 -22.35
C ALA A 170 2.64 -8.97 -21.27
N VAL A 171 3.58 -8.03 -21.34
CA VAL A 171 3.69 -6.93 -20.37
C VAL A 171 2.40 -6.13 -20.23
N GLU A 172 1.58 -6.03 -21.28
CA GLU A 172 0.28 -5.37 -21.26
C GLU A 172 -0.80 -6.12 -20.45
N ASP A 173 -0.65 -7.43 -20.20
CA ASP A 173 -1.56 -8.22 -19.35
C ASP A 173 -1.53 -7.78 -17.87
N ALA A 174 -0.58 -6.91 -17.52
CA ALA A 174 -0.58 -6.03 -16.36
C ALA A 174 -1.90 -5.29 -16.10
N LEU A 175 -2.54 -4.81 -17.17
CA LEU A 175 -3.73 -3.96 -17.11
C LEU A 175 -5.04 -4.76 -17.14
N HIS A 176 -4.95 -6.08 -17.28
CA HIS A 176 -6.11 -6.94 -17.54
C HIS A 176 -7.25 -6.75 -16.54
N TRP A 177 -6.92 -6.58 -15.25
CA TRP A 177 -7.89 -6.49 -14.16
C TRP A 177 -8.39 -5.07 -13.90
N ILE A 178 -7.78 -4.04 -14.48
CA ILE A 178 -8.15 -2.64 -14.23
C ILE A 178 -9.60 -2.34 -14.67
N PRO A 179 -10.08 -2.69 -15.88
CA PRO A 179 -11.39 -2.28 -16.35
C PRO A 179 -12.56 -2.84 -15.53
N THR A 180 -12.39 -4.01 -14.91
CA THR A 180 -13.47 -4.75 -14.27
C THR A 180 -13.33 -4.82 -12.75
N HIS A 181 -12.10 -4.79 -12.24
CA HIS A 181 -11.80 -4.96 -10.81
C HIS A 181 -10.94 -3.82 -10.26
N HIS A 182 -10.53 -2.86 -11.09
CA HIS A 182 -9.70 -1.71 -10.71
C HIS A 182 -8.44 -2.14 -9.95
N GLN A 183 -7.75 -3.15 -10.51
CA GLN A 183 -6.65 -3.84 -9.85
C GLN A 183 -5.51 -4.08 -10.84
N THR A 184 -4.28 -3.92 -10.39
CA THR A 184 -3.08 -4.46 -11.04
C THR A 184 -2.56 -5.70 -10.29
N PRO A 185 -1.72 -6.54 -10.91
CA PRO A 185 -0.88 -7.49 -10.19
C PRO A 185 -0.05 -6.80 -9.12
N HIS A 186 0.26 -7.55 -8.07
CA HIS A 186 1.09 -7.05 -6.98
C HIS A 186 2.57 -7.28 -7.28
N TYR A 187 2.88 -8.36 -8.00
CA TYR A 187 4.21 -8.61 -8.53
C TYR A 187 4.15 -8.88 -10.01
N TRP A 188 5.15 -8.42 -10.74
CA TRP A 188 5.39 -8.89 -12.10
C TRP A 188 6.89 -8.85 -12.47
N TRP A 189 7.32 -9.75 -13.34
CA TRP A 189 8.71 -9.83 -13.80
C TRP A 189 8.82 -10.60 -15.13
N PRO A 190 9.75 -10.23 -16.03
CA PRO A 190 9.97 -10.92 -17.29
C PRO A 190 10.77 -12.21 -17.09
N GLN A 191 10.64 -13.15 -18.03
CA GLN A 191 11.38 -14.42 -18.02
C GLN A 191 12.90 -14.24 -18.04
N ASP A 192 13.42 -13.16 -18.62
CA ASP A 192 14.86 -12.84 -18.60
C ASP A 192 15.33 -12.15 -17.31
N HIS A 193 14.44 -11.95 -16.33
CA HIS A 193 14.70 -11.37 -15.02
C HIS A 193 15.38 -9.98 -15.08
N ALA A 194 15.17 -9.23 -16.16
CA ALA A 194 15.82 -7.93 -16.36
C ALA A 194 15.32 -6.83 -15.40
N TRP A 195 14.09 -6.95 -14.92
CA TRP A 195 13.48 -6.07 -13.93
C TRP A 195 12.42 -6.81 -13.10
N ALA A 196 11.95 -6.20 -12.03
CA ALA A 196 10.77 -6.66 -11.29
C ALA A 196 9.99 -5.44 -10.77
N VAL A 197 8.67 -5.56 -10.70
CA VAL A 197 7.84 -4.61 -9.93
C VAL A 197 7.18 -5.35 -8.79
N ALA A 198 7.22 -4.72 -7.63
CA ALA A 198 6.70 -5.26 -6.39
C ALA A 198 5.88 -4.21 -5.66
N GLY A 199 4.65 -4.56 -5.35
CA GLY A 199 3.74 -3.85 -4.46
C GLY A 199 3.14 -4.79 -3.43
N ASP A 200 2.25 -4.26 -2.61
CA ASP A 200 1.45 -5.03 -1.65
C ASP A 200 0.07 -4.39 -1.54
N VAL A 201 -0.95 -5.17 -1.19
CA VAL A 201 -2.34 -4.73 -1.08
C VAL A 201 -2.50 -3.57 -0.09
N ASP A 202 -1.62 -3.49 0.91
CA ASP A 202 -1.65 -2.47 1.94
C ASP A 202 -0.81 -1.21 1.60
N LEU A 203 -0.14 -1.19 0.44
CA LEU A 203 0.84 -0.14 0.11
C LEU A 203 0.36 0.81 -1.00
N PRO A 204 0.47 2.13 -0.80
CA PRO A 204 0.14 3.17 -1.78
C PRO A 204 1.33 3.53 -2.69
N TRP A 205 2.24 2.57 -2.90
CA TRP A 205 3.45 2.72 -3.70
C TRP A 205 3.94 1.36 -4.15
N SER A 206 4.85 1.34 -5.12
CA SER A 206 5.51 0.13 -5.63
C SER A 206 7.02 0.33 -5.71
N ILE A 207 7.76 -0.76 -5.73
CA ILE A 207 9.20 -0.77 -6.02
C ILE A 207 9.39 -1.31 -7.43
N VAL A 208 10.20 -0.64 -8.22
CA VAL A 208 10.78 -1.17 -9.45
C VAL A 208 12.23 -1.50 -9.16
N ALA A 209 12.64 -2.73 -9.44
CA ALA A 209 14.01 -3.20 -9.38
C ALA A 209 14.52 -3.47 -10.79
N GLY A 210 15.76 -3.09 -11.10
CA GLY A 210 16.29 -3.26 -12.45
C GLY A 210 17.68 -2.67 -12.65
N ALA A 211 18.05 -2.46 -13.91
CA ALA A 211 19.29 -1.80 -14.28
C ALA A 211 19.30 -0.32 -13.84
N ALA A 212 20.49 0.25 -13.63
CA ALA A 212 20.64 1.61 -13.12
C ALA A 212 20.13 2.69 -14.09
N ASP A 213 20.21 2.44 -15.40
CA ASP A 213 19.67 3.29 -16.45
C ASP A 213 18.14 3.28 -16.46
N LEU A 214 17.49 2.13 -16.25
CA LEU A 214 16.04 2.03 -16.03
C LEU A 214 15.61 2.92 -14.86
N ILE A 215 16.23 2.77 -13.69
CA ILE A 215 15.85 3.56 -12.51
C ILE A 215 16.13 5.05 -12.72
N SER A 216 17.22 5.40 -13.41
CA SER A 216 17.52 6.79 -13.76
C SER A 216 16.47 7.39 -14.69
N GLN A 217 16.03 6.65 -15.71
CA GLN A 217 14.96 7.08 -16.61
C GLN A 217 13.66 7.32 -15.83
N LEU A 218 13.25 6.36 -15.01
CA LEU A 218 12.04 6.47 -14.18
C LEU A 218 12.09 7.67 -13.21
N ALA A 219 13.25 7.96 -12.63
CA ALA A 219 13.43 9.08 -11.69
C ALA A 219 13.32 10.46 -12.37
N THR A 220 13.56 10.53 -13.69
CA THR A 220 13.42 11.77 -14.48
C THR A 220 12.08 11.87 -15.21
N ASP A 221 11.19 10.91 -15.00
CA ASP A 221 9.93 10.82 -15.73
C ASP A 221 8.92 11.89 -15.30
N PRO A 222 8.24 12.56 -16.24
CA PRO A 222 7.27 13.60 -15.91
C PRO A 222 5.92 13.04 -15.41
N ILE A 223 5.56 11.81 -15.78
CA ILE A 223 4.29 11.17 -15.42
C ILE A 223 4.45 10.39 -14.11
N LEU A 224 5.54 9.65 -13.97
CA LEU A 224 5.85 8.88 -12.77
C LEU A 224 6.52 9.76 -11.71
N GLU A 225 6.21 9.49 -10.45
CA GLU A 225 6.95 10.04 -9.32
C GLU A 225 7.79 8.93 -8.73
N VAL A 226 9.09 8.95 -9.04
CA VAL A 226 10.01 7.89 -8.64
C VAL A 226 11.23 8.49 -7.96
N LEU A 227 11.57 7.96 -6.78
CA LEU A 227 12.84 8.26 -6.12
C LEU A 227 13.69 6.99 -6.05
N PRO A 228 14.98 7.05 -6.46
CA PRO A 228 15.92 5.97 -6.21
C PRO A 228 15.98 5.64 -4.71
N ILE A 229 16.08 4.35 -4.39
CA ILE A 229 16.04 3.87 -3.01
C ILE A 229 17.12 2.82 -2.74
N ALA A 230 17.75 2.89 -1.58
CA ALA A 230 18.71 1.88 -1.14
C ALA A 230 18.02 0.60 -0.66
N VAL A 231 18.67 -0.54 -0.84
CA VAL A 231 18.13 -1.87 -0.49
C VAL A 231 17.85 -2.02 1.01
N ASP A 232 18.64 -1.32 1.84
CA ASP A 232 18.51 -1.32 3.29
C ASP A 232 17.68 -0.14 3.82
N ALA A 233 17.07 0.65 2.95
CA ALA A 233 16.25 1.79 3.34
C ALA A 233 15.04 1.33 4.17
N VAL A 234 14.84 2.01 5.30
CA VAL A 234 13.72 1.80 6.23
C VAL A 234 12.76 2.97 6.09
N MET A 235 11.45 2.71 6.17
CA MET A 235 10.45 3.77 6.16
C MET A 235 10.74 4.81 7.26
N ASP A 236 10.50 6.08 6.96
CA ASP A 236 10.61 7.16 7.93
C ASP A 236 9.75 6.84 9.16
N PRO A 237 10.29 7.05 10.38
CA PRO A 237 9.52 6.81 11.59
C PRO A 237 8.31 7.75 11.64
N GLU A 238 7.30 7.34 12.38
CA GLU A 238 6.15 8.20 12.68
C GLU A 238 6.65 9.56 13.24
N PRO A 239 6.04 10.70 12.83
CA PRO A 239 6.44 12.00 13.32
C PRO A 239 6.40 12.05 14.85
N ALA A 240 7.46 12.57 15.48
CA ALA A 240 7.61 12.54 16.94
C ALA A 240 6.41 13.15 17.69
N TRP A 241 5.77 14.16 17.12
CA TRP A 241 4.57 14.78 17.70
C TRP A 241 3.37 13.82 17.70
N VAL A 242 3.19 13.02 16.65
CA VAL A 242 2.13 12.00 16.57
C VAL A 242 2.40 10.91 17.60
N THR A 243 3.64 10.42 17.69
CA THR A 243 4.02 9.41 18.69
C THR A 243 3.77 9.89 20.12
N ALA A 244 4.10 11.15 20.41
CA ALA A 244 3.83 11.78 21.70
C ALA A 244 2.32 11.94 21.96
N ALA A 245 1.56 12.41 20.96
CA ALA A 245 0.11 12.56 21.07
C ALA A 245 -0.60 11.21 21.28
N ILE A 246 -0.17 10.14 20.60
CA ILE A 246 -0.68 8.78 20.82
C ILE A 246 -0.35 8.31 22.24
N ALA A 247 0.87 8.54 22.73
CA ALA A 247 1.24 8.18 24.09
C ALA A 247 0.32 8.85 25.11
N GLN A 248 0.11 10.16 24.98
CA GLN A 248 -0.80 10.91 25.84
C GLN A 248 -2.25 10.39 25.74
N ALA A 249 -2.73 10.12 24.53
CA ALA A 249 -4.08 9.58 24.33
C ALA A 249 -4.27 8.19 24.97
N VAL A 250 -3.23 7.35 24.99
CA VAL A 250 -3.27 6.08 25.74
C VAL A 250 -3.45 6.32 27.23
N ASP A 251 -2.68 7.24 27.80
CA ASP A 251 -2.78 7.58 29.22
C ASP A 251 -4.17 8.12 29.56
N ASP A 252 -4.69 9.04 28.73
CA ASP A 252 -6.03 9.61 28.90
C ASP A 252 -7.13 8.54 28.82
N LEU A 253 -7.02 7.57 27.89
CA LEU A 253 -7.97 6.46 27.78
C LEU A 253 -7.95 5.56 29.02
N LEU A 254 -6.77 5.28 29.57
CA LEU A 254 -6.63 4.39 30.72
C LEU A 254 -7.14 5.04 32.02
N HIS A 255 -7.02 6.37 32.16
CA HIS A 255 -7.46 7.11 33.34
C HIS A 255 -8.90 7.61 33.25
N HIS A 256 -9.34 8.05 32.07
CA HIS A 256 -10.59 8.77 31.87
C HIS A 256 -11.58 8.05 30.94
N GLY A 257 -11.15 7.00 30.25
CA GLY A 257 -11.97 6.25 29.28
C GLY A 257 -12.18 6.98 27.96
N THR A 258 -11.64 8.18 27.78
CA THR A 258 -11.77 8.98 26.56
C THR A 258 -10.50 9.74 26.27
N ALA A 259 -10.15 9.90 25.00
CA ALA A 259 -9.05 10.75 24.56
C ALA A 259 -9.41 11.47 23.26
N ALA A 260 -8.70 12.56 22.98
CA ALA A 260 -8.76 13.21 21.68
C ALA A 260 -7.38 13.70 21.25
N ILE A 261 -7.13 13.66 19.96
CA ILE A 261 -5.91 14.18 19.34
C ILE A 261 -6.32 15.28 18.36
N GLU A 262 -5.83 16.49 18.58
CA GLU A 262 -6.01 17.62 17.67
C GLU A 262 -4.93 17.57 16.59
N THR A 263 -5.34 17.76 15.33
CA THR A 263 -4.44 17.78 14.18
C THR A 263 -4.79 18.96 13.28
N VAL A 264 -3.90 19.28 12.33
CA VAL A 264 -4.17 20.30 11.31
C VAL A 264 -5.36 19.94 10.40
N ARG A 265 -5.77 18.67 10.35
CA ARG A 265 -6.91 18.19 9.53
C ARG A 265 -8.22 18.14 10.31
N GLY A 266 -8.17 18.22 11.64
CA GLY A 266 -9.30 18.06 12.52
C GLY A 266 -8.99 17.21 13.75
N ARG A 267 -10.04 16.93 14.51
CA ARG A 267 -9.97 16.24 15.80
C ARG A 267 -10.31 14.75 15.66
N ALA A 268 -9.42 13.87 16.09
CA ALA A 268 -9.69 12.44 16.25
C ALA A 268 -10.10 12.15 17.70
N VAL A 269 -11.20 11.42 17.90
CA VAL A 269 -11.75 11.10 19.24
C VAL A 269 -11.81 9.60 19.45
N PHE A 270 -11.48 9.19 20.67
CA PHE A 270 -11.42 7.79 21.08
C PHE A 270 -12.19 7.58 22.38
N ARG A 271 -12.91 6.46 22.48
CA ARG A 271 -13.57 6.04 23.72
C ARG A 271 -13.26 4.59 24.02
N LEU A 272 -12.71 4.34 25.20
CA LEU A 272 -12.49 3.00 25.72
C LEU A 272 -13.75 2.58 26.48
N ASP A 273 -14.29 1.42 26.14
CA ASP A 273 -15.46 0.91 26.83
C ASP A 273 -15.13 0.51 28.29
N PRO A 274 -16.12 0.45 29.19
CA PRO A 274 -15.86 0.10 30.60
C PRO A 274 -15.20 -1.27 30.79
N SER A 275 -15.43 -2.21 29.87
CA SER A 275 -14.82 -3.53 29.90
C SER A 275 -13.36 -3.54 29.43
N ARG A 276 -12.88 -2.43 28.84
CA ARG A 276 -11.58 -2.26 28.19
C ARG A 276 -11.31 -3.25 27.06
N CYS A 277 -12.35 -3.91 26.57
CA CYS A 277 -12.27 -4.88 25.47
C CYS A 277 -12.58 -4.22 24.12
N TRP A 278 -13.02 -2.96 24.11
CA TRP A 278 -13.37 -2.25 22.88
C TRP A 278 -12.91 -0.80 22.91
N LEU A 279 -12.18 -0.42 21.86
CA LEU A 279 -11.91 0.98 21.54
C LEU A 279 -12.84 1.43 20.43
N ASP A 280 -13.67 2.43 20.70
CA ASP A 280 -14.40 3.19 19.69
C ASP A 280 -13.47 4.26 19.12
N SER A 281 -13.32 4.27 17.80
CA SER A 281 -12.46 5.19 17.06
C SER A 281 -13.26 6.02 16.05
N GLY A 282 -14.53 6.33 16.35
CA GLY A 282 -15.37 7.17 15.51
C GLY A 282 -15.97 6.45 14.29
N PHE A 283 -16.97 7.09 13.66
CA PHE A 283 -17.67 6.60 12.46
C PHE A 283 -18.21 5.16 12.55
N GLY A 284 -18.58 4.71 13.76
CA GLY A 284 -19.07 3.34 14.00
C GLY A 284 -17.98 2.26 13.99
N SER A 285 -16.70 2.65 13.87
CA SER A 285 -15.57 1.73 13.92
C SER A 285 -15.21 1.36 15.36
N ARG A 286 -15.00 0.06 15.61
CA ARG A 286 -14.59 -0.48 16.90
C ARG A 286 -13.46 -1.48 16.74
N THR A 287 -12.40 -1.29 17.52
CA THR A 287 -11.29 -2.25 17.61
C THR A 287 -11.46 -3.10 18.85
N ARG A 288 -11.45 -4.43 18.68
CA ARG A 288 -11.41 -5.37 19.80
C ARG A 288 -10.03 -5.36 20.43
N LEU A 289 -10.00 -5.25 21.74
CA LEU A 289 -8.81 -5.33 22.59
C LEU A 289 -8.86 -6.62 23.40
N LEU A 290 -7.70 -7.15 23.72
CA LEU A 290 -7.50 -8.34 24.53
C LEU A 290 -6.62 -7.97 25.73
N PRO A 291 -7.18 -7.38 26.81
CA PRO A 291 -6.40 -6.87 27.94
C PRO A 291 -5.47 -7.91 28.57
N GLU A 292 -5.92 -9.17 28.61
CA GLU A 292 -5.21 -10.30 29.19
C GLU A 292 -4.28 -11.03 28.19
N SER A 293 -3.99 -10.43 27.03
CA SER A 293 -3.14 -11.07 26.03
C SER A 293 -1.70 -11.18 26.53
N PRO A 294 -1.13 -12.39 26.64
CA PRO A 294 0.23 -12.57 27.13
C PRO A 294 1.29 -12.17 26.11
N SER A 295 0.94 -12.11 24.83
CA SER A 295 1.86 -11.79 23.73
C SER A 295 1.88 -10.30 23.38
N ARG A 296 0.88 -9.53 23.82
CA ARG A 296 0.77 -8.11 23.47
C ARG A 296 0.06 -7.30 24.57
N PRO A 297 0.80 -6.44 25.32
CA PRO A 297 0.22 -5.58 26.33
C PRO A 297 -0.91 -4.69 25.81
N LEU A 298 -1.89 -4.38 26.66
CA LEU A 298 -3.01 -3.49 26.32
C LEU A 298 -2.53 -2.12 25.78
N VAL A 299 -1.47 -1.57 26.35
CA VAL A 299 -0.85 -0.30 25.91
C VAL A 299 -0.45 -0.37 24.43
N ASP A 300 0.19 -1.45 24.00
CA ASP A 300 0.63 -1.60 22.60
C ASP A 300 -0.54 -1.87 21.66
N GLN A 301 -1.60 -2.53 22.14
CA GLN A 301 -2.84 -2.67 21.38
C GLN A 301 -3.51 -1.30 21.17
N LEU A 302 -3.59 -0.49 22.22
CA LEU A 302 -4.13 0.86 22.17
C LEU A 302 -3.32 1.77 21.25
N ARG A 303 -1.98 1.77 21.33
CA ARG A 303 -1.11 2.55 20.44
C ARG A 303 -1.42 2.29 18.96
N SER A 304 -1.45 1.02 18.55
CA SER A 304 -1.78 0.69 17.15
C SER A 304 -3.23 0.96 16.78
N ALA A 305 -4.18 0.78 17.71
CA ALA A 305 -5.59 1.06 17.46
C ALA A 305 -5.85 2.57 17.29
N ILE A 306 -5.21 3.40 18.10
CA ILE A 306 -5.26 4.86 17.98
C ILE A 306 -4.64 5.30 16.65
N HIS A 307 -3.45 4.82 16.29
CA HIS A 307 -2.83 5.14 15.00
C HIS A 307 -3.77 4.85 13.81
N ARG A 308 -4.32 3.62 13.74
CA ARG A 308 -5.29 3.26 12.69
C ARG A 308 -6.55 4.13 12.74
N GLY A 309 -7.00 4.49 13.94
CA GLY A 309 -8.17 5.36 14.09
C GLY A 309 -7.90 6.81 13.67
N ILE A 310 -6.68 7.34 13.84
CA ILE A 310 -6.28 8.64 13.28
C ILE A 310 -6.36 8.57 11.75
N VAL A 311 -5.75 7.53 11.15
CA VAL A 311 -5.77 7.29 9.70
C VAL A 311 -7.20 7.24 9.16
N ALA A 312 -8.09 6.48 9.81
CA ALA A 312 -9.48 6.34 9.38
C ALA A 312 -10.32 7.60 9.61
N GLN A 313 -10.21 8.26 10.77
CA GLN A 313 -11.02 9.43 11.10
C GLN A 313 -10.65 10.67 10.28
N LEU A 314 -9.39 10.76 9.83
CA LEU A 314 -8.86 11.92 9.11
C LEU A 314 -8.71 11.67 7.60
N ASN A 315 -9.22 10.53 7.10
CA ASN A 315 -9.19 10.14 5.70
C ASN A 315 -7.77 10.15 5.12
N LEU A 316 -6.84 9.46 5.78
CA LEU A 316 -5.43 9.39 5.36
C LEU A 316 -5.15 8.24 4.37
N TYR A 317 -6.03 7.23 4.34
CA TYR A 317 -6.10 6.13 3.35
C TYR A 317 -7.54 5.64 3.20
#